data_AF-A0A960PLJ4-F1
#
_entry.id   AF-A0A960PLJ4-F1
#
_cell.length_a   1.000
_cell.length_b   1.000
_cell.length_c   1.000
_cell.angle_alpha   90.00
_cell.angle_beta   90.00
_cell.angle_gamma   90.00
#
_symmetry.space_group_name_H-M   'P 1'
#
loop_
_entity.id
_entity.type
_entity.pdbx_description
1 polymer ?
#
loop_
_entity_poly.entity_id
_entity_poly.type
_entity_poly.pdbx_seq_one_letter_code
_entity_poly.pdbx_strand_id
1 'polypeptide(L)'
;MSFDDNALFRHADHEDLRDMAEENATELEARRSGISFVKLDGTIGCIVNGAGLAMATMDAVKLHGGEPANFLDVGGGASASQVAKAFGLVTADPNVQAILINIFGGITRGDVVAQGIREALTQVNVKAPIVVRLSGTNAEEGREILAEAGLTAVTSMDEAAAAVVRAASGA
;
A
#
# COMPACT_ATOMS: atom_id res chain seq x y z
N MET A 1 -13.88 -11.33 25.69
CA MET A 1 -13.65 -12.63 25.03
C MET A 1 -13.10 -12.34 23.65
N SER A 2 -12.16 -13.13 23.13
CA SER A 2 -11.59 -12.94 21.79
C SER A 2 -11.63 -14.27 21.05
N PHE A 3 -11.88 -14.23 19.74
CA PHE A 3 -11.98 -15.39 18.86
C PHE A 3 -10.84 -15.38 17.83
N ASP A 4 -10.43 -16.54 17.35
CA ASP A 4 -9.45 -16.66 16.26
C ASP A 4 -10.16 -16.47 14.92
N ASP A 5 -9.87 -15.35 14.23
CA ASP A 5 -10.37 -15.04 12.89
C ASP A 5 -10.18 -16.19 11.90
N ASN A 6 -9.07 -16.94 12.00
CA ASN A 6 -8.79 -18.04 11.09
C ASN A 6 -9.64 -19.29 11.35
N ALA A 7 -10.35 -19.34 12.48
CA ALA A 7 -11.23 -20.45 12.84
C ALA A 7 -12.71 -20.16 12.52
N LEU A 8 -13.08 -18.93 12.16
CA LEU A 8 -14.48 -18.53 11.97
C LEU A 8 -15.21 -19.37 10.90
N PHE A 9 -14.51 -19.79 9.83
CA PHE A 9 -15.12 -20.60 8.76
C PHE A 9 -15.72 -21.93 9.22
N ARG A 10 -15.32 -22.43 10.39
CA ARG A 10 -15.82 -23.69 11.00
C ARG A 10 -16.63 -23.45 12.28
N HIS A 11 -16.92 -22.20 12.62
CA HIS A 11 -17.69 -21.77 13.80
C HIS A 11 -18.68 -20.67 13.38
N ALA A 12 -19.67 -21.04 12.56
CA ALA A 12 -20.65 -20.09 12.02
C ALA A 12 -21.44 -19.35 13.11
N ASP A 13 -21.67 -20.00 14.26
CA ASP A 13 -22.30 -19.43 15.44
C ASP A 13 -21.52 -18.27 16.06
N HIS A 14 -20.21 -18.19 15.85
CA HIS A 14 -19.40 -17.05 16.28
C HIS A 14 -19.46 -15.88 15.30
N GLU A 15 -19.68 -16.15 14.00
CA GLU A 15 -19.81 -15.10 13.00
C GLU A 15 -21.11 -14.30 13.22
N ASP A 16 -22.17 -14.97 13.70
CA ASP A 16 -23.42 -14.33 14.13
C ASP A 16 -23.24 -13.36 15.32
N LEU A 17 -22.17 -13.51 16.11
CA LEU A 17 -21.85 -12.62 17.23
C LEU A 17 -21.03 -11.40 16.81
N ARG A 18 -20.60 -11.32 15.55
CA ARG A 18 -19.73 -10.24 15.06
C ARG A 18 -20.55 -8.99 14.76
N ASP A 19 -20.33 -7.93 15.54
CA ASP A 19 -20.91 -6.62 15.29
C ASP A 19 -20.00 -5.76 14.41
N MET A 20 -20.35 -5.63 13.13
CA MET A 20 -19.60 -4.82 12.17
C MET A 20 -19.64 -3.31 12.49
N ALA A 21 -20.58 -2.85 13.33
CA ALA A 21 -20.67 -1.44 13.71
C ALA A 21 -19.57 -1.02 14.71
N GLU A 22 -18.98 -1.97 15.43
CA GLU A 22 -17.85 -1.74 16.34
C GLU A 22 -16.49 -1.78 15.61
N GLU A 23 -16.46 -2.14 14.33
CA GLU A 23 -15.24 -2.19 13.52
C GLU A 23 -15.08 -0.94 12.64
N ASN A 24 -13.83 -0.63 12.28
CA ASN A 24 -13.55 0.50 11.40
C ASN A 24 -14.06 0.21 9.98
N ALA A 25 -14.97 1.06 9.48
CA ALA A 25 -15.57 0.89 8.16
C ALA A 25 -14.55 0.84 7.01
N THR A 26 -13.46 1.60 7.09
CA THR A 26 -12.39 1.62 6.09
C THR A 26 -11.61 0.31 6.09
N GLU A 27 -11.35 -0.25 7.27
CA GLU A 27 -10.67 -1.55 7.41
C GLU A 27 -11.56 -2.70 6.90
N LEU A 28 -12.86 -2.65 7.18
CA LEU A 28 -13.84 -3.59 6.62
C LEU A 28 -13.90 -3.53 5.09
N GLU A 29 -13.91 -2.33 4.51
CA GLU A 29 -13.91 -2.13 3.06
C GLU A 29 -12.61 -2.64 2.41
N ALA A 30 -11.47 -2.36 3.03
CA ALA A 30 -10.17 -2.88 2.61
C ALA A 30 -10.17 -4.42 2.64
N ARG A 31 -10.62 -5.01 3.75
CA ARG A 31 -10.66 -6.48 3.95
C ARG A 31 -11.52 -7.18 2.90
N ARG A 32 -12.65 -6.60 2.51
CA ARG A 32 -13.50 -7.11 1.40
C ARG A 32 -12.78 -7.15 0.05
N SER A 33 -11.77 -6.31 -0.13
CA SER A 33 -10.94 -6.24 -1.34
C SER A 33 -9.65 -7.06 -1.23
N GLY A 34 -9.49 -7.85 -0.15
CA GLY A 34 -8.28 -8.61 0.13
C GLY A 34 -7.09 -7.73 0.54
N ILE A 35 -7.35 -6.52 1.03
CA ILE A 35 -6.33 -5.57 1.49
C ILE A 35 -6.38 -5.54 3.02
N SER A 36 -5.22 -5.69 3.66
CA SER A 36 -5.12 -5.40 5.09
C SER A 36 -4.75 -3.94 5.25
N PHE A 37 -5.57 -3.15 5.94
CA PHE A 37 -5.38 -1.72 6.12
C PHE A 37 -5.55 -1.36 7.58
N VAL A 38 -4.70 -0.47 8.09
CA VAL A 38 -4.86 0.16 9.41
C VAL A 38 -4.49 1.63 9.26
N LYS A 39 -5.37 2.53 9.67
CA LYS A 39 -5.11 3.98 9.65
C LYS A 39 -4.18 4.37 10.80
N LEU A 40 -3.25 5.29 10.53
CA LEU A 40 -2.35 5.92 11.50
C LEU A 40 -2.49 7.45 11.37
N ASP A 41 -1.72 8.19 12.17
CA ASP A 41 -1.82 9.66 12.27
C ASP A 41 -0.79 10.43 11.41
N GLY A 42 -0.01 9.74 10.59
CA GLY A 42 1.04 10.34 9.78
C GLY A 42 0.56 11.00 8.47
N THR A 43 1.53 11.35 7.63
CA THR A 43 1.31 12.07 6.36
C THR A 43 1.83 11.34 5.13
N ILE A 44 2.54 10.23 5.29
CA ILE A 44 3.08 9.44 4.18
C ILE A 44 2.25 8.18 4.03
N GLY A 45 1.50 8.11 2.93
CA GLY A 45 0.71 6.93 2.59
C GLY A 45 1.61 5.79 2.12
N CYS A 46 1.48 4.60 2.71
CA CYS A 46 2.28 3.43 2.32
C CYS A 46 1.40 2.42 1.59
N ILE A 47 1.81 1.96 0.40
CA ILE A 47 1.16 0.86 -0.34
C ILE A 47 2.22 -0.22 -0.57
N VAL A 48 2.07 -1.37 0.08
CA VAL A 48 3.13 -2.39 0.15
C VAL A 48 2.56 -3.78 -0.05
N ASN A 49 3.35 -4.72 -0.59
CA ASN A 49 2.99 -6.14 -0.63
C ASN A 49 3.73 -6.94 0.46
N GLY A 50 2.97 -7.63 1.29
CA GLY A 50 3.43 -8.42 2.44
C GLY A 50 3.51 -7.61 3.73
N ALA A 51 2.84 -8.09 4.78
CA ALA A 51 2.77 -7.43 6.09
C ALA A 51 4.14 -7.11 6.70
N GLY A 52 5.12 -8.02 6.61
CA GLY A 52 6.47 -7.76 7.10
C GLY A 52 7.19 -6.63 6.35
N LEU A 53 7.01 -6.57 5.03
CA LEU A 53 7.55 -5.49 4.21
C LEU A 53 6.82 -4.16 4.50
N ALA A 54 5.52 -4.21 4.75
CA ALA A 54 4.73 -3.04 5.11
C ALA A 54 5.23 -2.41 6.42
N MET A 55 5.45 -3.21 7.46
CA MET A 55 6.05 -2.75 8.73
C MET A 55 7.45 -2.17 8.50
N ALA A 56 8.33 -2.88 7.80
CA ALA A 56 9.68 -2.39 7.51
C ALA A 56 9.69 -1.08 6.69
N THR A 57 8.70 -0.90 5.81
CA THR A 57 8.55 0.34 5.02
C THR A 57 8.16 1.50 5.91
N MET A 58 7.21 1.30 6.83
CA MET A 58 6.83 2.33 7.81
C MET A 58 8.01 2.69 8.72
N ASP A 59 8.77 1.69 9.18
CA ASP A 59 9.96 1.90 10.00
C ASP A 59 11.04 2.68 9.23
N ALA A 60 11.26 2.38 7.95
CA ALA A 60 12.18 3.13 7.10
C ALA A 60 11.73 4.58 6.91
N VAL A 61 10.44 4.83 6.68
CA VAL A 61 9.88 6.19 6.61
C VAL A 61 10.11 6.94 7.94
N LYS A 62 9.81 6.31 9.08
CA LYS A 62 10.09 6.83 10.43
C LYS A 62 11.56 7.16 10.64
N LEU A 63 12.46 6.26 10.21
CA LEU A 63 13.90 6.42 10.36
C LEU A 63 14.43 7.66 9.63
N HIS A 64 13.83 7.99 8.47
CA HIS A 64 14.14 9.19 7.70
C HIS A 64 13.38 10.44 8.17
N GLY A 65 12.65 10.37 9.29
CA GLY A 65 11.94 11.50 9.90
C GLY A 65 10.55 11.77 9.34
N GLY A 66 10.01 10.86 8.51
CA GLY A 66 8.62 10.90 8.07
C GLY A 66 7.67 10.23 9.04
N GLU A 67 6.37 10.48 8.87
CA GLU A 67 5.32 9.84 9.66
C GLU A 67 4.41 9.02 8.73
N PRO A 68 4.36 7.67 8.87
CA PRO A 68 3.49 6.83 8.07
C PRO A 68 2.01 7.09 8.42
N ALA A 69 1.18 7.38 7.42
CA ALA A 69 -0.25 7.64 7.55
C ALA A 69 -1.08 6.36 7.69
N ASN A 70 -0.52 5.21 7.30
CA ASN A 70 -1.22 3.95 7.34
C ASN A 70 -0.25 2.76 7.28
N PHE A 71 -0.73 1.61 7.77
CA PHE A 71 -0.28 0.30 7.33
C PHE A 71 -1.20 -0.16 6.19
N LEU A 72 -0.63 -0.69 5.10
CA LEU A 72 -1.41 -1.32 4.03
C LEU A 72 -0.61 -2.43 3.37
N ASP A 73 -1.19 -3.63 3.38
CA ASP A 73 -0.72 -4.81 2.67
C ASP A 73 -1.73 -5.21 1.57
N VAL A 74 -1.34 -5.11 0.30
CA VAL A 74 -2.13 -5.55 -0.86
C VAL A 74 -2.03 -7.06 -1.16
N GLY A 75 -1.20 -7.79 -0.40
CA GLY A 75 -0.91 -9.20 -0.60
C GLY A 75 0.12 -9.47 -1.71
N GLY A 76 0.70 -10.67 -1.71
CA GLY A 76 1.75 -11.07 -2.68
C GLY A 76 1.28 -11.14 -4.14
N GLY A 77 -0.04 -11.24 -4.36
CA GLY A 77 -0.70 -11.36 -5.65
C GLY A 77 -1.32 -10.07 -6.18
N ALA A 78 -0.83 -8.90 -5.75
CA ALA A 78 -1.48 -7.61 -5.98
C ALA A 78 -1.88 -7.37 -7.45
N SER A 79 -3.19 -7.38 -7.70
CA SER A 79 -3.78 -7.07 -9.00
C SER A 79 -3.95 -5.56 -9.20
N ALA A 80 -4.12 -5.13 -10.47
CA ALA A 80 -4.36 -3.72 -10.81
C ALA A 80 -5.55 -3.11 -10.04
N SER A 81 -6.64 -3.88 -9.87
CA SER A 81 -7.83 -3.45 -9.12
C SER A 81 -7.57 -3.27 -7.63
N GLN A 82 -6.76 -4.17 -7.02
CA GLN A 82 -6.35 -4.03 -5.62
C GLN A 82 -5.47 -2.80 -5.42
N VAL A 83 -4.54 -2.53 -6.34
CA VAL A 83 -3.71 -1.32 -6.31
C VAL A 83 -4.57 -0.06 -6.45
N ALA A 84 -5.51 -0.02 -7.39
CA ALA A 84 -6.44 1.11 -7.54
C ALA A 84 -7.29 1.33 -6.27
N LYS A 85 -7.75 0.25 -5.63
CA LYS A 85 -8.49 0.34 -4.37
C LYS A 85 -7.60 0.86 -3.23
N ALA A 86 -6.36 0.40 -3.15
CA ALA A 86 -5.37 0.88 -2.19
C ALA A 86 -5.10 2.38 -2.36
N PHE A 87 -4.97 2.88 -3.59
CA PHE A 87 -4.89 4.32 -3.85
C PHE A 87 -6.12 5.06 -3.33
N GLY A 88 -7.33 4.56 -3.59
CA GLY A 88 -8.56 5.17 -3.09
C GLY A 88 -8.58 5.26 -1.56
N LEU A 89 -8.18 4.19 -0.87
CA LEU A 89 -8.12 4.15 0.61
C LEU A 89 -7.10 5.15 1.17
N VAL A 90 -5.91 5.20 0.59
CA VAL A 90 -4.83 6.10 1.04
C VAL A 90 -5.16 7.56 0.73
N THR A 91 -5.67 7.86 -0.47
CA THR A 91 -5.99 9.24 -0.88
C THR A 91 -7.28 9.79 -0.28
N ALA A 92 -8.13 8.92 0.31
CA ALA A 92 -9.28 9.36 1.10
C ALA A 92 -8.87 10.05 2.41
N ASP A 93 -7.64 9.82 2.88
CA ASP A 93 -7.09 10.52 4.04
C ASP A 93 -6.54 11.90 3.64
N PRO A 94 -7.16 13.02 4.07
CA PRO A 94 -6.70 14.36 3.71
C PRO A 94 -5.33 14.72 4.31
N ASN A 95 -4.83 13.95 5.28
CA ASN A 95 -3.51 14.17 5.87
C ASN A 95 -2.36 13.66 4.99
N VAL A 96 -2.65 12.84 3.97
CA VAL A 96 -1.62 12.26 3.11
C VAL A 96 -1.03 13.33 2.19
N GLN A 97 0.25 13.61 2.40
CA GLN A 97 1.07 14.58 1.67
C GLN A 97 1.92 13.92 0.58
N ALA A 98 2.29 12.65 0.72
CA ALA A 98 3.03 11.87 -0.29
C ALA A 98 2.70 10.38 -0.16
N ILE A 99 2.95 9.61 -1.22
CA ILE A 99 2.69 8.17 -1.25
C ILE A 99 3.96 7.41 -1.59
N LEU A 100 4.29 6.39 -0.79
CA LEU A 100 5.33 5.41 -1.07
C LEU A 100 4.70 4.08 -1.47
N ILE A 101 4.97 3.67 -2.71
CA ILE A 101 4.62 2.34 -3.21
C ILE A 101 5.87 1.48 -3.14
N ASN A 102 5.89 0.49 -2.24
CA ASN A 102 7.02 -0.42 -2.09
C ASN A 102 6.61 -1.83 -2.48
N ILE A 103 7.06 -2.28 -3.64
CA ILE A 103 6.76 -3.61 -4.15
C ILE A 103 8.03 -4.43 -4.32
N PHE A 104 8.00 -5.63 -3.74
CA PHE A 104 8.97 -6.68 -4.04
C PHE A 104 8.29 -7.77 -4.87
N GLY A 105 8.64 -7.84 -6.15
CA GLY A 105 8.21 -8.86 -7.09
C GLY A 105 8.79 -10.21 -6.74
N GLY A 106 7.96 -11.09 -6.19
CA GLY A 106 8.27 -12.50 -5.96
C GLY A 106 7.52 -13.36 -6.97
N ILE A 107 6.35 -13.84 -6.55
CA ILE A 107 5.41 -14.62 -7.39
C ILE A 107 4.79 -13.71 -8.46
N THR A 108 4.36 -12.51 -8.08
CA THR A 108 3.90 -11.49 -9.03
C THR A 108 5.11 -10.77 -9.61
N ARG A 109 5.19 -10.70 -10.94
CA ARG A 109 6.26 -10.01 -11.65
C ARG A 109 6.09 -8.49 -11.56
N GLY A 110 7.20 -7.77 -11.44
CA GLY A 110 7.23 -6.32 -11.28
C GLY A 110 6.62 -5.55 -12.46
N ASP A 111 6.74 -6.07 -13.68
CA ASP A 111 6.12 -5.48 -14.88
C ASP A 111 4.59 -5.55 -14.84
N VAL A 112 4.02 -6.65 -14.33
CA VAL A 112 2.56 -6.77 -14.12
C VAL A 112 2.09 -5.77 -13.08
N VAL A 113 2.83 -5.59 -11.98
CA VAL A 113 2.49 -4.60 -10.95
C VAL A 113 2.61 -3.18 -11.49
N ALA A 114 3.66 -2.88 -12.25
CA ALA A 114 3.87 -1.59 -12.89
C ALA A 114 2.73 -1.22 -13.85
N GLN A 115 2.24 -2.18 -14.65
CA GLN A 115 1.05 -1.98 -15.48
C GLN A 115 -0.17 -1.66 -14.64
N GLY A 116 -0.38 -2.39 -13.54
CA GLY A 116 -1.49 -2.14 -12.62
C GLY A 116 -1.44 -0.77 -11.96
N ILE A 117 -0.25 -0.30 -11.56
CA ILE A 117 -0.04 1.06 -11.06
C ILE A 117 -0.38 2.09 -12.14
N ARG A 118 0.15 1.92 -13.35
CA ARG A 118 -0.11 2.82 -14.49
C ARG A 118 -1.61 2.92 -14.78
N GLU A 119 -2.31 1.78 -14.81
CA GLU A 119 -3.75 1.75 -15.03
C GLU A 119 -4.52 2.41 -13.88
N ALA A 120 -4.17 2.13 -12.62
CA ALA A 120 -4.79 2.74 -11.46
C ALA A 120 -4.69 4.28 -11.48
N LEU A 121 -3.54 4.84 -11.92
CA LEU A 121 -3.34 6.29 -12.01
C LEU A 121 -4.23 6.97 -13.06
N THR A 122 -4.77 6.24 -14.02
CA THR A 122 -5.76 6.78 -14.96
C THR A 122 -7.17 6.86 -14.36
N GLN A 123 -7.44 6.06 -13.32
CA GLN A 123 -8.75 5.96 -12.67
C GLN A 123 -8.85 6.86 -11.43
N VAL A 124 -7.73 7.18 -10.80
CA VAL A 124 -7.67 7.93 -9.55
C VAL A 124 -6.89 9.22 -9.75
N ASN A 125 -7.49 10.37 -9.43
CA ASN A 125 -6.80 11.66 -9.49
C ASN A 125 -5.92 11.86 -8.24
N VAL A 126 -4.69 11.37 -8.30
CA VAL A 126 -3.72 11.49 -7.20
C VAL A 126 -2.94 12.80 -7.35
N LYS A 127 -3.13 13.73 -6.39
CA LYS A 127 -2.39 15.00 -6.35
C LYS A 127 -1.09 14.92 -5.56
N ALA A 128 -1.03 14.00 -4.59
CA ALA A 128 0.16 13.81 -3.77
C ALA A 128 1.29 13.21 -4.61
N PRO A 129 2.55 13.66 -4.44
CA PRO A 129 3.69 13.04 -5.09
C PRO A 129 3.80 11.55 -4.72
N ILE A 130 4.19 10.76 -5.71
CA ILE A 130 4.34 9.30 -5.60
C ILE A 130 5.80 8.94 -5.78
N VAL A 131 6.33 8.17 -4.84
CA VAL A 131 7.63 7.50 -4.94
C VAL A 131 7.38 6.01 -5.05
N VAL A 132 8.01 5.38 -6.05
CA VAL A 132 7.90 3.93 -6.23
C VAL A 132 9.24 3.26 -5.95
N ARG A 133 9.20 2.16 -5.22
CA ARG A 133 10.29 1.21 -5.12
C ARG A 133 9.83 -0.11 -5.69
N LEU A 134 10.53 -0.58 -6.73
CA LEU A 134 10.22 -1.83 -7.42
C LEU A 134 11.48 -2.68 -7.53
N SER A 135 11.45 -3.88 -6.93
CA SER A 135 12.55 -4.85 -6.94
C SER A 135 12.02 -6.26 -7.16
N GLY A 136 12.91 -7.22 -7.47
CA GLY A 136 12.54 -8.62 -7.69
C GLY A 136 12.34 -8.97 -9.16
N THR A 137 11.50 -9.98 -9.43
CA THR A 137 11.29 -10.55 -10.78
C THR A 137 10.75 -9.49 -11.75
N ASN A 138 11.38 -9.31 -12.92
CA ASN A 138 11.03 -8.32 -13.96
C ASN A 138 10.86 -6.88 -13.45
N ALA A 139 11.61 -6.52 -12.41
CA ALA A 139 11.55 -5.18 -11.86
C ALA A 139 12.16 -4.13 -12.81
N GLU A 140 13.09 -4.51 -13.68
CA GLU A 140 13.69 -3.60 -14.65
C GLU A 140 12.67 -3.13 -15.67
N GLU A 141 11.98 -4.06 -16.32
CA GLU A 141 10.89 -3.77 -17.27
C GLU A 141 9.74 -3.03 -16.57
N GLY A 142 9.43 -3.38 -15.32
CA GLY A 142 8.44 -2.64 -14.54
C GLY A 142 8.84 -1.17 -14.28
N ARG A 143 10.12 -0.89 -14.05
CA ARG A 143 10.59 0.49 -13.88
C ARG A 143 10.53 1.28 -15.19
N GLU A 144 10.79 0.64 -16.33
CA GLU A 144 10.61 1.27 -17.65
C GLU A 144 9.13 1.65 -17.88
N ILE A 145 8.19 0.76 -17.56
CA ILE A 145 6.75 1.01 -17.66
C ILE A 145 6.31 2.19 -16.77
N LEU A 146 6.88 2.28 -15.56
CA LEU A 146 6.60 3.39 -14.64
C LEU A 146 7.20 4.71 -15.14
N ALA A 147 8.39 4.67 -15.73
CA ALA A 147 9.03 5.85 -16.31
C ALA A 147 8.23 6.43 -17.48
N GLU A 148 7.65 5.58 -18.34
CA GLU A 148 6.71 5.99 -19.39
C GLU A 148 5.45 6.69 -18.83
N ALA A 149 5.04 6.32 -17.62
CA ALA A 149 3.92 6.93 -16.90
C ALA A 149 4.33 8.20 -16.12
N GLY A 150 5.59 8.66 -16.26
CA GLY A 150 6.11 9.82 -15.55
C GLY A 150 6.47 9.57 -14.08
N LEU A 151 6.53 8.31 -13.66
CA LEU A 151 6.93 7.92 -12.30
C LEU A 151 8.38 7.46 -12.26
N THR A 152 9.15 8.02 -11.34
CA THR A 152 10.49 7.51 -11.04
C THR A 152 10.39 6.38 -10.03
N ALA A 153 11.03 5.25 -10.36
CA ALA A 153 11.06 4.06 -9.53
C ALA A 153 12.50 3.69 -9.16
N VAL A 154 12.77 3.58 -7.86
CA VAL A 154 14.09 3.23 -7.31
C VAL A 154 14.13 1.76 -6.87
N THR A 155 15.31 1.26 -6.53
CA THR A 155 15.50 -0.15 -6.09
C THR A 155 15.74 -0.25 -4.58
N SER A 156 16.43 0.73 -4.00
CA SER A 156 16.76 0.76 -2.57
C SER A 156 15.56 1.22 -1.73
N MET A 157 15.30 0.51 -0.64
CA MET A 157 14.29 0.92 0.36
C MET A 157 14.70 2.23 1.05
N ASP A 158 15.99 2.39 1.34
CA ASP A 158 16.54 3.58 2.00
C ASP A 158 16.36 4.83 1.12
N GLU A 159 16.69 4.69 -0.17
CA GLU A 159 16.53 5.77 -1.15
C GLU A 159 15.05 6.15 -1.32
N ALA A 160 14.16 5.17 -1.38
CA ALA A 160 12.73 5.39 -1.53
C ALA A 160 12.12 6.10 -0.30
N ALA A 161 12.49 5.66 0.90
CA ALA A 161 12.06 6.28 2.15
C ALA A 161 12.55 7.73 2.24
N ALA A 162 13.83 7.98 1.99
CA ALA A 162 14.37 9.34 1.98
C ALA A 162 13.69 10.22 0.93
N ALA A 163 13.41 9.68 -0.27
CA ALA A 163 12.76 10.41 -1.35
C ALA A 163 11.30 10.78 -1.03
N VAL A 164 10.51 9.85 -0.46
CA VAL A 164 9.11 10.15 -0.13
C VAL A 164 9.00 11.17 1.01
N VAL A 165 9.91 11.12 1.99
CA VAL A 165 9.95 12.10 3.08
C VAL A 165 10.24 13.50 2.54
N ARG A 166 11.23 13.64 1.64
CA ARG A 166 11.50 14.92 0.97
C ARG A 166 10.27 15.42 0.21
N ALA A 167 9.66 14.54 -0.59
CA ALA A 167 8.46 14.87 -1.37
C ALA A 167 7.28 15.33 -0.49
N ALA A 168 7.09 14.72 0.68
CA ALA A 168 6.05 15.11 1.64
C ALA A 168 6.31 16.49 2.27
N SER A 169 7.59 16.87 2.43
CA SER A 169 7.98 18.15 3.04
C SER A 169 7.95 19.35 2.07
N GLY A 170 7.66 19.13 0.78
CA GLY A 170 7.63 20.18 -0.24
C GLY A 170 9.01 20.79 -0.55
N ALA A 171 10.09 20.06 -0.21
CA ALA A 171 11.49 20.45 -0.39
C ALA A 171 12.18 19.65 -1.49
#